data_AF-A0A2M8L6P5-F1
#
_entry.id   AF-A0A2M8L6P5-F1
#
_cell.length_a   1.000
_cell.length_b   1.000
_cell.length_c   1.000
_cell.angle_alpha   90.00
_cell.angle_beta   90.00
_cell.angle_gamma   90.00
#
_symmetry.space_group_name_H-M   'P 1'
#
loop_
_entity.id
_entity.type
_entity.pdbx_description
1 polymer ?
#
loop_
_entity_poly.entity_id
_entity_poly.type
_entity_poly.pdbx_seq_one_letter_code
_entity_poly.pdbx_strand_id
1 'polypeptide(L)'
;MGKKLRQMLNKHPRRVRRALEMLPGTTAWLIILFPFWGAFFMPRIVAYFTIAFLVFWFYRSFLGAWLGVKGYWRIKQAEKTNWQKKYRQSHPDGQAEWDKIRHLIVIPNYNEAVVKLSQTLDHLVCQKDINLKQLWVVLAMEARAKDAHQRAKILLRQYQGHFGQLIATFHPADIVGEVKGKASNETWAAKQAKKLLVDQKNFGLRHVTITTCDADACFHPQYFSALAYHFLTNKNRFLRFWQSPMFNHNNPWHLPAFVNIVSTLSSVLHLAFIQEPENLFLNYSTYSASLKMIDAVGYWDTDIIPEDWHIFLQAFFHQQGKIEVEPIFLPTSLDAPEAKTYFGTLKNRYEQCKRHAWGASDIPYAIEQAINHPEIPRWSRFLRVYKIIECHLLWPTNWFILTLGGWAPTLVNPVFSQTNLGYNLPKIAQTILTICLFFLVTAITLDLILRPKKEPIAWWRYLKEYLQWVLMPVATLLMAIIPALDAQTRLMLGKRLEYRVTEKV
;
A
#
# COMPACT_ATOMS: atom_id res chain seq x y z
N MET A 1 -25.12 -4.51 -22.44
CA MET A 1 -25.11 -4.73 -20.97
C MET A 1 -25.10 -3.42 -20.16
N GLY A 2 -24.35 -2.38 -20.55
CA GLY A 2 -24.20 -1.15 -19.73
C GLY A 2 -25.46 -0.30 -19.47
N LYS A 3 -26.37 -0.11 -20.44
CA LYS A 3 -27.55 0.78 -20.25
C LYS A 3 -28.52 0.30 -19.16
N LYS A 4 -28.85 -1.00 -19.11
CA LYS A 4 -29.73 -1.58 -18.07
C LYS A 4 -29.10 -1.52 -16.68
N LEU A 5 -27.80 -1.80 -16.58
CA LEU A 5 -27.06 -1.75 -15.32
C LEU A 5 -27.00 -0.31 -14.75
N ARG A 6 -26.76 0.67 -15.63
CA ARG A 6 -26.80 2.11 -15.28
C ARG A 6 -28.19 2.58 -14.86
N GLN A 7 -29.25 2.10 -15.51
CA GLN A 7 -30.62 2.36 -15.08
C GLN A 7 -30.91 1.80 -13.69
N MET A 8 -30.44 0.59 -13.36
CA MET A 8 -30.59 0.04 -12.01
C MET A 8 -29.82 0.82 -10.95
N LEU A 9 -28.57 1.21 -11.25
CA LEU A 9 -27.76 2.06 -10.38
C LEU A 9 -28.49 3.37 -10.04
N ASN A 10 -29.05 4.03 -11.05
CA ASN A 10 -29.76 5.29 -10.87
C ASN A 10 -31.11 5.11 -10.15
N LYS A 11 -31.81 3.99 -10.38
CA LYS A 11 -33.12 3.73 -9.78
C LYS A 11 -33.03 3.29 -8.32
N HIS A 12 -31.99 2.55 -7.94
CA HIS A 12 -31.83 2.01 -6.59
C HIS A 12 -30.38 2.09 -6.05
N PRO A 13 -29.79 3.30 -5.96
CA PRO A 13 -28.36 3.48 -5.66
C PRO A 13 -27.95 2.84 -4.33
N ARG A 14 -28.76 3.00 -3.28
CA ARG A 14 -28.47 2.43 -1.95
C ARG A 14 -28.47 0.89 -1.94
N ARG A 15 -29.43 0.27 -2.66
CA ARG A 15 -29.55 -1.20 -2.71
C ARG A 15 -28.41 -1.81 -3.52
N VAL A 16 -28.07 -1.20 -4.66
CA VAL A 16 -26.97 -1.67 -5.50
C VAL A 16 -25.63 -1.53 -4.76
N ARG A 17 -25.35 -0.37 -4.16
CA ARG A 17 -24.13 -0.18 -3.36
C ARG A 17 -24.02 -1.20 -2.23
N ARG A 18 -25.12 -1.44 -1.50
CA ARG A 18 -25.15 -2.46 -0.44
C ARG A 18 -24.89 -3.88 -0.96
N ALA A 19 -25.44 -4.24 -2.11
CA ALA A 19 -25.17 -5.54 -2.74
C ALA A 19 -23.70 -5.69 -3.12
N LEU A 20 -23.08 -4.64 -3.67
CA LEU A 20 -21.66 -4.62 -4.00
C LEU A 20 -20.76 -4.68 -2.75
N GLU A 21 -21.17 -4.05 -1.64
CA GLU A 21 -20.46 -4.13 -0.36
C GLU A 21 -20.51 -5.53 0.28
N MET A 22 -21.55 -6.32 0.01
CA MET A 22 -21.64 -7.71 0.48
C MET A 22 -20.75 -8.66 -0.33
N LEU A 23 -20.56 -8.37 -1.61
CA LEU A 23 -19.84 -9.22 -2.57
C LEU A 23 -18.48 -9.74 -2.06
N PRO A 24 -17.53 -8.92 -1.56
CA PRO A 24 -16.22 -9.43 -1.14
C PRO A 24 -16.33 -10.41 0.01
N GLY A 25 -17.09 -10.07 1.07
CA GLY A 25 -17.25 -10.94 2.24
C GLY A 25 -18.00 -12.23 1.94
N THR A 26 -19.12 -12.15 1.19
CA THR A 26 -19.89 -13.34 0.81
C THR A 26 -19.06 -14.29 -0.05
N THR A 27 -18.33 -13.74 -1.04
CA THR A 27 -17.48 -14.55 -1.92
C THR A 27 -16.32 -15.18 -1.14
N ALA A 28 -15.69 -14.43 -0.22
CA ALA A 28 -14.62 -14.96 0.62
C ALA A 28 -15.10 -16.14 1.48
N TRP A 29 -16.24 -16.01 2.17
CA TRP A 29 -16.80 -17.12 2.98
C TRP A 29 -17.20 -18.32 2.13
N LEU A 30 -17.79 -18.11 0.94
CA LEU A 30 -18.11 -19.20 0.03
C LEU A 30 -16.85 -19.97 -0.38
N ILE A 31 -15.75 -19.27 -0.73
CA ILE A 31 -14.48 -19.89 -1.10
C ILE A 31 -13.84 -20.62 0.08
N ILE A 32 -13.86 -20.04 1.28
CA ILE A 32 -13.27 -20.64 2.50
C ILE A 32 -14.00 -21.94 2.86
N LEU A 33 -15.32 -21.96 2.73
CA LEU A 33 -16.14 -23.12 3.08
C LEU A 33 -16.23 -24.16 1.96
N PHE A 34 -15.90 -23.78 0.71
CA PHE A 34 -15.99 -24.66 -0.47
C PHE A 34 -15.25 -25.99 -0.32
N PRO A 35 -14.03 -26.05 0.25
CA PRO A 35 -13.35 -27.33 0.47
C PRO A 35 -14.08 -28.30 1.39
N PHE A 36 -15.03 -27.83 2.22
CA PHE A 36 -15.78 -28.66 3.17
C PHE A 36 -17.11 -29.11 2.59
N TRP A 37 -18.01 -28.17 2.24
CA TRP A 37 -19.31 -28.56 1.69
C TRP A 37 -19.18 -29.13 0.27
N GLY A 38 -18.27 -28.58 -0.53
CA GLY A 38 -18.01 -29.08 -1.88
C GLY A 38 -17.39 -30.47 -1.85
N ALA A 39 -16.60 -30.81 -0.83
CA ALA A 39 -16.05 -32.15 -0.68
C ALA A 39 -17.12 -33.21 -0.39
N PHE A 40 -18.20 -32.82 0.28
CA PHE A 40 -19.31 -33.71 0.53
C PHE A 40 -20.06 -34.05 -0.77
N PHE A 41 -20.42 -33.04 -1.57
CA PHE A 41 -21.26 -33.22 -2.77
C PHE A 41 -20.47 -33.53 -4.06
N MET A 42 -19.30 -32.92 -4.22
CA MET A 42 -18.51 -32.92 -5.47
C MET A 42 -16.99 -32.94 -5.22
N PRO A 43 -16.45 -33.95 -4.50
CA PRO A 43 -15.05 -33.97 -4.06
C PRO A 43 -14.03 -33.93 -5.21
N ARG A 44 -14.37 -34.48 -6.38
CA ARG A 44 -13.51 -34.40 -7.58
C ARG A 44 -13.33 -32.96 -8.06
N ILE A 45 -14.41 -32.17 -8.07
CA ILE A 45 -14.35 -30.76 -8.48
C ILE A 45 -13.51 -29.96 -7.49
N VAL A 46 -13.69 -30.20 -6.18
CA VAL A 46 -12.87 -29.56 -5.15
C VAL A 46 -11.39 -29.91 -5.31
N ALA A 47 -11.06 -31.16 -5.60
CA ALA A 47 -9.67 -31.56 -5.84
C ALA A 47 -9.05 -30.83 -7.04
N TYR A 48 -9.76 -30.73 -8.18
CA TYR A 48 -9.27 -29.97 -9.33
C TYR A 48 -9.15 -28.48 -9.04
N PHE A 49 -10.10 -27.89 -8.31
CA PHE A 49 -10.03 -26.51 -7.85
C PHE A 49 -8.79 -26.27 -6.97
N THR A 50 -8.55 -27.13 -5.98
CA THR A 50 -7.38 -27.07 -5.10
C THR A 50 -6.09 -27.15 -5.92
N ILE A 51 -5.96 -28.13 -6.83
CA ILE A 51 -4.76 -28.29 -7.66
C ILE A 51 -4.54 -27.06 -8.55
N ALA A 52 -5.59 -26.55 -9.20
CA ALA A 52 -5.51 -25.35 -10.03
C ALA A 52 -5.06 -24.13 -9.21
N PHE A 53 -5.59 -23.96 -7.99
CA PHE A 53 -5.19 -22.88 -7.09
C PHE A 53 -3.72 -23.03 -6.64
N LEU A 54 -3.27 -24.25 -6.35
CA LEU A 54 -1.87 -24.51 -5.99
C LEU A 54 -0.91 -24.18 -7.14
N VAL A 55 -1.26 -24.54 -8.38
CA VAL A 55 -0.48 -24.17 -9.58
C VAL A 55 -0.48 -22.65 -9.79
N PHE A 56 -1.62 -21.99 -9.61
CA PHE A 56 -1.70 -20.53 -9.63
C PHE A 56 -0.81 -19.90 -8.54
N TRP A 57 -0.83 -20.44 -7.32
CA TRP A 57 0.00 -19.95 -6.22
C TRP A 57 1.49 -20.15 -6.47
N PHE A 58 1.86 -21.29 -7.06
CA PHE A 58 3.22 -21.55 -7.52
C PHE A 58 3.68 -20.49 -8.51
N TYR A 59 2.86 -20.20 -9.53
CA TYR A 59 3.16 -19.15 -10.51
C TYR A 59 3.31 -17.77 -9.85
N ARG A 60 2.40 -17.41 -8.93
CA ARG A 60 2.47 -16.14 -8.18
C ARG A 60 3.73 -16.05 -7.31
N SER A 61 4.12 -17.15 -6.67
CA SER A 61 5.32 -17.23 -5.84
C SER A 61 6.60 -17.09 -6.68
N PHE A 62 6.66 -17.79 -7.83
CA PHE A 62 7.74 -17.64 -8.80
C PHE A 62 7.85 -16.21 -9.32
N LEU A 63 6.73 -15.64 -9.77
CA LEU A 63 6.70 -14.28 -10.31
C LEU A 63 7.12 -13.24 -9.25
N GLY A 64 6.64 -13.41 -8.01
CA GLY A 64 7.03 -12.57 -6.87
C GLY A 64 8.54 -12.61 -6.60
N ALA A 65 9.13 -13.81 -6.57
CA ALA A 65 10.58 -13.96 -6.39
C ALA A 65 11.37 -13.37 -7.55
N TRP A 66 10.98 -13.66 -8.80
CA TRP A 66 11.64 -13.16 -10.00
C TRP A 66 11.60 -11.63 -10.08
N LEU A 67 10.41 -11.03 -9.92
CA LEU A 67 10.27 -9.57 -9.91
C LEU A 67 10.98 -8.96 -8.70
N GLY A 68 10.98 -9.61 -7.54
CA GLY A 68 11.78 -9.19 -6.39
C GLY A 68 13.27 -9.07 -6.72
N VAL A 69 13.86 -10.10 -7.33
CA VAL A 69 15.27 -10.08 -7.77
C VAL A 69 15.52 -8.99 -8.81
N LYS A 70 14.63 -8.84 -9.80
CA LYS A 70 14.73 -7.76 -10.79
C LYS A 70 14.65 -6.38 -10.14
N GLY A 71 13.76 -6.20 -9.16
CA GLY A 71 13.58 -4.98 -8.40
C GLY A 71 14.81 -4.62 -7.58
N TYR A 72 15.45 -5.61 -6.97
CA TYR A 72 16.72 -5.45 -6.26
C TYR A 72 17.80 -4.85 -7.17
N TRP A 73 17.99 -5.40 -8.37
CA TRP A 73 18.97 -4.87 -9.32
C TRP A 73 18.63 -3.46 -9.80
N ARG A 74 17.34 -3.15 -9.99
CA ARG A 74 16.90 -1.79 -10.31
C ARG A 74 17.18 -0.80 -9.17
N ILE A 75 17.01 -1.22 -7.92
CA ILE A 75 17.41 -0.43 -6.75
C ILE A 75 18.91 -0.15 -6.79
N LYS A 76 19.75 -1.19 -6.98
CA LYS A 76 21.21 -1.02 -7.06
C LYS A 76 21.66 -0.14 -8.22
N GLN A 77 20.92 -0.12 -9.32
CA GLN A 77 21.18 0.80 -10.43
C GLN A 77 20.78 2.24 -10.10
N ALA A 78 19.61 2.43 -9.48
CA ALA A 78 19.10 3.74 -9.09
C ALA A 78 19.98 4.41 -8.02
N GLU A 79 20.44 3.66 -7.02
CA GLU A 79 21.35 4.12 -5.95
C GLU A 79 22.70 4.63 -6.50
N LYS A 80 23.16 4.12 -7.64
CA LYS A 80 24.43 4.54 -8.27
C LYS A 80 24.27 5.76 -9.18
N THR A 81 23.03 6.18 -9.46
CA THR A 81 22.74 7.24 -10.43
C THR A 81 22.75 8.60 -9.75
N ASN A 82 23.52 9.56 -10.26
CA ASN A 82 23.34 10.97 -9.92
C ASN A 82 22.25 11.56 -10.82
N TRP A 83 21.05 11.76 -10.26
CA TRP A 83 19.85 12.11 -11.01
C TRP A 83 19.88 13.53 -11.58
N GLN A 84 20.45 14.49 -10.86
CA GLN A 84 20.62 15.85 -11.38
C GLN A 84 21.60 15.89 -12.55
N LYS A 85 22.74 15.19 -12.44
CA LYS A 85 23.70 15.08 -13.54
C LYS A 85 23.08 14.43 -14.77
N LYS A 86 22.31 13.35 -14.57
CA LYS A 86 21.59 12.65 -15.64
C LYS A 86 20.55 13.55 -16.32
N TYR A 87 19.84 14.38 -15.56
CA TYR A 87 18.92 15.38 -16.12
C TYR A 87 19.68 16.38 -17.00
N ARG A 88 20.74 17.01 -16.48
CA ARG A 88 21.54 17.99 -17.21
C ARG A 88 22.12 17.45 -18.52
N GLN A 89 22.56 16.19 -18.53
CA GLN A 89 23.08 15.54 -19.74
C GLN A 89 22.02 15.38 -20.85
N SER A 90 20.76 15.13 -20.47
CA SER A 90 19.66 14.98 -21.43
C SER A 90 18.95 16.30 -21.76
N HIS A 91 19.09 17.31 -20.90
CA HIS A 91 18.48 18.63 -21.02
C HIS A 91 19.50 19.72 -20.65
N PRO A 92 20.47 20.04 -21.54
CA PRO A 92 21.55 20.99 -21.25
C PRO A 92 21.06 22.37 -20.78
N ASP A 93 19.99 22.88 -21.38
CA ASP A 93 19.37 24.17 -21.03
C ASP A 93 18.28 24.02 -19.95
N GLY A 94 18.07 22.82 -19.41
CA GLY A 94 16.99 22.49 -18.49
C GLY A 94 17.21 22.94 -17.05
N GLN A 95 18.35 23.54 -16.71
CA GLN A 95 18.71 23.88 -15.33
C GLN A 95 17.71 24.85 -14.69
N ALA A 96 17.25 25.85 -15.44
CA ALA A 96 16.24 26.79 -14.94
C ALA A 96 14.91 26.08 -14.57
N GLU A 97 14.51 25.06 -15.33
CA GLU A 97 13.33 24.26 -15.02
C GLU A 97 13.54 23.36 -13.80
N TRP A 98 14.74 22.77 -13.66
CA TRP A 98 15.12 22.00 -12.48
C TRP A 98 15.00 22.84 -11.21
N ASP A 99 15.57 24.04 -11.21
CA ASP A 99 15.61 24.92 -10.04
C ASP A 99 14.24 25.53 -9.70
N LYS A 100 13.30 25.53 -10.65
CA LYS A 100 11.90 25.93 -10.42
C LYS A 100 11.07 24.85 -9.75
N ILE A 101 11.44 23.57 -9.80
CA ILE A 101 10.63 22.51 -9.17
C ILE A 101 10.56 22.71 -7.66
N ARG A 102 9.35 22.51 -7.11
CA ARG A 102 9.09 22.45 -5.67
C ARG A 102 8.42 21.13 -5.32
N HIS A 103 8.92 20.49 -4.28
CA HIS A 103 8.35 19.27 -3.71
C HIS A 103 7.57 19.65 -2.46
N LEU A 104 6.25 19.70 -2.57
CA LEU A 104 5.36 19.86 -1.43
C LEU A 104 5.22 18.50 -0.72
N ILE A 105 5.77 18.37 0.48
CA ILE A 105 5.79 17.12 1.25
C ILE A 105 4.83 17.29 2.43
N VAL A 106 3.71 16.56 2.38
CA VAL A 106 2.68 16.55 3.41
C VAL A 106 2.92 15.35 4.32
N ILE A 107 3.12 15.62 5.62
CA ILE A 107 3.38 14.61 6.65
C ILE A 107 2.17 14.58 7.59
N PRO A 108 1.10 13.83 7.27
CA PRO A 108 -0.03 13.61 8.18
C PRO A 108 0.45 12.93 9.46
N ASN A 109 0.07 13.50 10.60
CA ASN A 109 0.34 12.94 11.90
C ASN A 109 -0.80 13.26 12.88
N TYR A 110 -1.00 12.35 13.83
CA TYR A 110 -1.98 12.46 14.90
C TYR A 110 -1.27 12.56 16.26
N ASN A 111 -0.71 11.45 16.74
CA ASN A 111 -0.13 11.33 18.09
C ASN A 111 1.34 10.92 18.08
N GLU A 112 1.97 10.90 16.92
CA GLU A 112 3.38 10.57 16.75
C GLU A 112 4.25 11.53 17.56
N ALA A 113 5.27 10.97 18.21
CA ALA A 113 6.17 11.72 19.05
C ALA A 113 7.06 12.65 18.22
N VAL A 114 7.57 13.72 18.85
CA VAL A 114 8.54 14.63 18.23
C VAL A 114 9.73 13.86 17.66
N VAL A 115 10.26 12.87 18.41
CA VAL A 115 11.39 12.04 17.98
C VAL A 115 11.11 11.31 16.65
N LYS A 116 9.89 10.78 16.48
CA LYS A 116 9.52 10.05 15.25
C LYS A 116 9.45 11.01 14.05
N LEU A 117 8.76 12.13 14.22
CA LEU A 117 8.69 13.17 13.20
C LEU A 117 10.07 13.76 12.87
N SER A 118 10.93 13.93 13.88
CA SER A 118 12.32 14.35 13.70
C SER A 118 13.09 13.36 12.82
N GLN A 119 12.93 12.04 12.98
CA GLN A 119 13.59 11.05 12.12
C GLN A 119 13.23 11.23 10.65
N THR A 120 11.95 11.42 10.33
CA THR A 120 11.51 11.72 8.96
C THR A 120 12.10 13.03 8.45
N LEU A 121 12.06 14.10 9.26
CA LEU A 121 12.62 15.40 8.89
C LEU A 121 14.15 15.35 8.69
N ASP A 122 14.88 14.59 9.50
CA ASP A 122 16.32 14.36 9.35
C ASP A 122 16.64 13.69 8.01
N HIS A 123 15.84 12.69 7.61
CA HIS A 123 15.95 12.06 6.29
C HIS A 123 15.64 13.02 5.13
N LEU A 124 14.81 14.04 5.34
CA LEU A 124 14.59 15.13 4.37
C LEU A 124 15.77 16.11 4.34
N VAL A 125 16.39 16.41 5.49
CA VAL A 125 17.61 17.25 5.56
C VAL A 125 18.79 16.55 4.87
N CYS A 126 18.86 15.22 4.94
CA CYS A 126 19.92 14.43 4.31
C CYS A 126 19.76 14.23 2.79
N GLN A 127 18.79 14.86 2.13
CA GLN A 127 18.62 14.75 0.68
C GLN A 127 19.83 15.33 -0.09
N LYS A 128 20.21 14.64 -1.16
CA LYS A 128 21.40 14.87 -1.99
C LYS A 128 20.98 15.15 -3.43
N ASP A 129 21.88 15.83 -4.16
CA ASP A 129 21.70 16.19 -5.56
C ASP A 129 20.45 17.05 -5.83
N ILE A 130 19.95 17.75 -4.80
CA ILE A 130 18.84 18.71 -4.87
C ILE A 130 19.05 19.82 -3.86
N ASN A 131 18.59 21.04 -4.17
CA ASN A 131 18.63 22.14 -3.20
C ASN A 131 17.47 21.96 -2.19
N LEU A 132 17.77 21.93 -0.89
CA LEU A 132 16.74 21.80 0.16
C LEU A 132 15.70 22.93 0.15
N LYS A 133 16.02 24.08 -0.49
CA LYS A 133 15.05 25.16 -0.74
C LYS A 133 13.94 24.78 -1.72
N GLN A 134 14.09 23.67 -2.44
CA GLN A 134 13.05 23.10 -3.27
C GLN A 134 12.05 22.25 -2.48
N LEU A 135 12.38 21.85 -1.25
CA LEU A 135 11.49 21.07 -0.40
C LEU A 135 10.60 22.01 0.41
N TRP A 136 9.29 21.85 0.29
CA TRP A 136 8.26 22.56 1.04
C TRP A 136 7.54 21.56 1.93
N VAL A 137 7.86 21.58 3.22
CA VAL A 137 7.40 20.57 4.16
C VAL A 137 6.19 21.10 4.94
N VAL A 138 5.14 20.29 5.01
CA VAL A 138 3.90 20.57 5.73
C VAL A 138 3.69 19.51 6.80
N LEU A 139 3.81 19.91 8.06
CA LEU A 139 3.38 19.11 9.18
C LEU A 139 1.85 19.20 9.26
N ALA A 140 1.17 18.15 8.81
CA ALA A 140 -0.28 18.07 8.80
C ALA A 140 -0.77 17.51 10.14
N MET A 141 -1.05 18.41 11.08
CA MET A 141 -1.44 18.09 12.45
C MET A 141 -2.95 17.98 12.57
N GLU A 142 -3.42 17.14 13.48
CA GLU A 142 -4.84 17.11 13.90
C GLU A 142 -5.04 18.02 15.12
N ALA A 143 -5.93 19.03 15.03
CA ALA A 143 -6.16 19.98 16.13
C ALA A 143 -6.70 19.30 17.39
N ARG A 144 -7.40 18.17 17.23
CA ARG A 144 -7.93 17.34 18.31
C ARG A 144 -6.84 16.54 19.06
N ALA A 145 -5.65 16.41 18.49
CA ALA A 145 -4.58 15.66 19.12
C ALA A 145 -3.97 16.44 20.29
N LYS A 146 -3.65 15.74 21.38
CA LYS A 146 -3.03 16.36 22.54
C LYS A 146 -1.67 16.97 22.16
N ASP A 147 -1.41 18.16 22.67
CA ASP A 147 -0.15 18.90 22.50
C ASP A 147 0.29 19.12 21.04
N ALA A 148 -0.64 19.05 20.07
CA ALA A 148 -0.33 19.18 18.64
C ALA A 148 0.42 20.48 18.32
N HIS A 149 -0.07 21.61 18.84
CA HIS A 149 0.57 22.92 18.64
C HIS A 149 1.97 22.99 19.25
N GLN A 150 2.18 22.38 20.42
CA GLN A 150 3.48 22.36 21.07
C GLN A 150 4.48 21.48 20.29
N ARG A 151 4.07 20.29 19.85
CA ARG A 151 4.90 19.40 19.00
C ARG A 151 5.29 20.10 17.71
N ALA A 152 4.33 20.73 17.03
CA ALA A 152 4.59 21.51 15.82
C ALA A 152 5.58 22.65 16.09
N LYS A 153 5.41 23.41 17.18
CA LYS A 153 6.33 24.51 17.55
C LYS A 153 7.76 24.03 17.79
N ILE A 154 7.94 22.88 18.45
CA ILE A 154 9.26 22.29 18.67
C ILE A 154 9.92 21.94 17.33
N LEU A 155 9.21 21.22 16.46
CA LEU A 155 9.73 20.80 15.15
C LEU A 155 10.01 22.00 14.23
N LEU A 156 9.11 22.99 14.20
CA LEU A 156 9.30 24.22 13.43
C LEU A 156 10.57 24.96 13.85
N ARG A 157 10.85 25.03 15.17
CA ARG A 157 12.05 25.65 15.71
C ARG A 157 13.31 24.84 15.40
N GLN A 158 13.25 23.52 15.57
CA GLN A 158 14.39 22.62 15.37
C GLN A 158 14.87 22.61 13.91
N TYR A 159 13.94 22.64 12.95
CA TYR A 159 14.25 22.55 11.51
C TYR A 159 14.13 23.90 10.78
N GLN A 160 14.12 25.00 11.53
CA GLN A 160 14.05 26.34 10.96
C GLN A 160 15.23 26.58 10.01
N GLY A 161 14.93 27.06 8.79
CA GLY A 161 15.95 27.43 7.82
C GLY A 161 16.53 26.27 6.99
N HIS A 162 16.26 25.01 7.33
CA HIS A 162 16.71 23.86 6.52
C HIS A 162 16.00 23.80 5.16
N PHE A 163 14.67 23.88 5.18
CA PHE A 163 13.83 23.73 4.00
C PHE A 163 13.53 25.07 3.30
N GLY A 164 12.95 24.99 2.10
CA GLY A 164 12.42 26.16 1.41
C GLY A 164 11.24 26.76 2.16
N GLN A 165 10.36 25.89 2.66
CA GLN A 165 9.26 26.22 3.55
C GLN A 165 9.08 25.07 4.53
N LEU A 166 8.78 25.40 5.79
CA LEU A 166 8.36 24.44 6.81
C LEU A 166 7.18 25.07 7.54
N ILE A 167 5.98 24.51 7.35
CA ILE A 167 4.75 25.01 7.95
C ILE A 167 4.02 23.89 8.68
N ALA A 168 3.19 24.27 9.66
CA ALA A 168 2.26 23.37 10.29
C ALA A 168 0.83 23.78 9.97
N THR A 169 -0.03 22.80 9.70
CA THR A 169 -1.48 22.99 9.54
C THR A 169 -2.20 22.19 10.60
N PHE A 170 -3.39 22.64 10.99
CA PHE A 170 -4.18 22.01 12.05
C PHE A 170 -5.57 21.73 11.52
N HIS A 171 -5.86 20.46 11.25
CA HIS A 171 -7.15 20.00 10.80
C HIS A 171 -8.19 20.10 11.93
N PRO A 172 -9.30 20.84 11.76
CA PRO A 172 -10.34 20.99 12.77
C PRO A 172 -11.03 19.66 13.12
N ALA A 173 -11.54 19.53 14.35
CA ALA A 173 -12.09 18.27 14.84
C ALA A 173 -13.49 17.93 14.29
N ASP A 174 -14.27 18.95 13.95
CA ASP A 174 -15.73 18.86 13.84
C ASP A 174 -16.25 19.38 12.48
N ILE A 175 -15.55 19.09 11.38
CA ILE A 175 -16.05 19.39 10.04
C ILE A 175 -17.15 18.37 9.68
N VAL A 176 -18.36 18.88 9.44
CA VAL A 176 -19.53 18.06 9.10
C VAL A 176 -19.30 17.34 7.77
N GLY A 177 -19.48 16.02 7.77
CA GLY A 177 -19.33 15.17 6.59
C GLY A 177 -17.94 14.54 6.44
N GLU A 178 -16.96 14.94 7.24
CA GLU A 178 -15.62 14.37 7.20
C GLU A 178 -15.45 13.23 8.21
N VAL A 179 -14.84 12.14 7.76
CA VAL A 179 -14.37 11.05 8.62
C VAL A 179 -13.05 11.48 9.23
N LYS A 180 -12.94 11.29 10.55
CA LYS A 180 -11.68 11.51 11.29
C LYS A 180 -10.62 10.56 10.75
N GLY A 181 -9.55 11.05 10.13
CA GLY A 181 -8.52 10.18 9.57
C GLY A 181 -7.50 10.90 8.70
N LYS A 182 -6.62 10.11 8.08
CA LYS A 182 -5.49 10.59 7.25
C LYS A 182 -5.98 11.41 6.05
N ALA A 183 -6.96 10.92 5.28
CA ALA A 183 -7.49 11.61 4.11
C ALA A 183 -7.95 13.06 4.39
N SER A 184 -8.77 13.26 5.43
CA SER A 184 -9.31 14.58 5.79
C SER A 184 -8.21 15.56 6.20
N ASN A 185 -7.25 15.08 6.99
CA ASN A 185 -6.08 15.86 7.38
C ASN A 185 -5.18 16.21 6.18
N GLU A 186 -4.93 15.26 5.28
CA GLU A 186 -4.16 15.49 4.04
C GLU A 186 -4.83 16.51 3.12
N THR A 187 -6.14 16.37 2.91
CA THR A 187 -6.93 17.30 2.10
C THR A 187 -6.90 18.71 2.68
N TRP A 188 -7.09 18.84 4.00
CA TRP A 188 -6.97 20.12 4.69
C TRP A 188 -5.59 20.73 4.52
N ALA A 189 -4.54 19.96 4.83
CA ALA A 189 -3.15 20.41 4.77
C ALA A 189 -2.74 20.81 3.34
N ALA A 190 -3.11 20.03 2.34
CA ALA A 190 -2.78 20.28 0.94
C ALA A 190 -3.49 21.53 0.39
N LYS A 191 -4.78 21.74 0.74
CA LYS A 191 -5.52 22.96 0.39
C LYS A 191 -4.90 24.20 1.04
N GLN A 192 -4.58 24.12 2.32
CA GLN A 192 -3.94 25.22 3.06
C GLN A 192 -2.55 25.53 2.49
N ALA A 193 -1.75 24.50 2.21
CA ALA A 193 -0.43 24.68 1.63
C ALA A 193 -0.48 25.27 0.21
N LYS A 194 -1.42 24.84 -0.64
CA LYS A 194 -1.64 25.45 -1.95
C LYS A 194 -1.98 26.94 -1.80
N LYS A 195 -2.93 27.28 -0.94
CA LYS A 195 -3.33 28.67 -0.69
C LYS A 195 -2.13 29.54 -0.28
N LEU A 196 -1.33 29.08 0.68
CA LEU A 196 -0.21 29.84 1.26
C LEU A 196 1.03 29.89 0.37
N LEU A 197 1.38 28.79 -0.29
CA LEU A 197 2.67 28.63 -0.98
C LEU A 197 2.56 28.78 -2.49
N VAL A 198 1.38 28.54 -3.06
CA VAL A 198 1.13 28.62 -4.50
C VAL A 198 0.33 29.87 -4.83
N ASP A 199 -0.90 29.99 -4.30
CA ASP A 199 -1.83 31.04 -4.72
C ASP A 199 -1.36 32.43 -4.26
N GLN A 200 -1.04 32.59 -2.97
CA GLN A 200 -0.59 33.88 -2.42
C GLN A 200 0.78 34.33 -2.96
N LYS A 201 1.66 33.38 -3.31
CA LYS A 201 2.98 33.67 -3.87
C LYS A 201 2.99 33.68 -5.40
N ASN A 202 1.83 33.50 -6.03
CA ASN A 202 1.65 33.36 -7.47
C ASN A 202 2.64 32.36 -8.11
N PHE A 203 2.88 31.24 -7.44
CA PHE A 203 3.80 30.21 -7.91
C PHE A 203 3.14 29.32 -8.96
N GLY A 204 3.87 28.92 -10.00
CA GLY A 204 3.31 28.10 -11.06
C GLY A 204 3.00 26.67 -10.59
N LEU A 205 1.71 26.32 -10.45
CA LEU A 205 1.20 24.99 -10.06
C LEU A 205 1.82 23.83 -10.87
N ARG A 206 2.21 24.10 -12.12
CA ARG A 206 2.83 23.13 -13.04
C ARG A 206 4.24 22.67 -12.61
N HIS A 207 4.89 23.40 -11.70
CA HIS A 207 6.23 23.09 -11.20
C HIS A 207 6.21 22.50 -9.78
N VAL A 208 5.04 22.14 -9.26
CA VAL A 208 4.88 21.64 -7.89
C VAL A 208 4.48 20.16 -7.94
N THR A 209 5.29 19.29 -7.33
CA THR A 209 4.87 17.94 -6.96
C THR A 209 4.29 17.98 -5.56
N ILE A 210 3.38 17.07 -5.26
CA ILE A 210 2.92 16.78 -3.90
C ILE A 210 3.29 15.36 -3.54
N THR A 211 3.89 15.17 -2.38
CA THR A 211 4.21 13.88 -1.78
C THR A 211 3.42 13.78 -0.50
N THR A 212 2.61 12.73 -0.34
CA THR A 212 2.12 12.35 0.99
C THR A 212 2.98 11.20 1.51
N CYS A 213 3.34 11.25 2.79
CA CYS A 213 4.10 10.19 3.42
C CYS A 213 3.72 10.01 4.88
N ASP A 214 3.80 8.77 5.37
CA ASP A 214 3.58 8.49 6.78
C ASP A 214 4.64 9.20 7.65
N ALA A 215 4.32 9.47 8.91
CA ALA A 215 5.15 10.22 9.86
C ALA A 215 6.50 9.55 10.23
N ASP A 216 6.70 8.31 9.79
CA ASP A 216 7.89 7.46 9.96
C ASP A 216 8.57 7.14 8.62
N ALA A 217 8.21 7.84 7.55
CA ALA A 217 8.81 7.66 6.24
C ALA A 217 10.26 8.16 6.22
N CYS A 218 11.19 7.24 5.98
CA CYS A 218 12.62 7.47 5.85
C CYS A 218 13.01 7.30 4.37
N PHE A 219 12.92 8.39 3.60
CA PHE A 219 13.28 8.38 2.18
C PHE A 219 14.77 8.12 1.94
N HIS A 220 15.08 7.45 0.83
CA HIS A 220 16.46 7.36 0.34
C HIS A 220 17.06 8.78 0.15
N PRO A 221 18.36 9.00 0.42
CA PRO A 221 18.99 10.31 0.28
C PRO A 221 18.95 10.95 -1.11
N GLN A 222 18.56 10.23 -2.15
CA GLN A 222 18.46 10.75 -3.53
C GLN A 222 17.01 10.73 -4.06
N TYR A 223 16.03 10.49 -3.19
CA TYR A 223 14.64 10.31 -3.63
C TYR A 223 14.09 11.56 -4.33
N PHE A 224 14.26 12.75 -3.75
CA PHE A 224 13.67 13.96 -4.33
C PHE A 224 14.40 14.45 -5.58
N SER A 225 15.71 14.22 -5.71
CA SER A 225 16.42 14.47 -6.98
C SER A 225 15.98 13.49 -8.07
N ALA A 226 15.76 12.22 -7.74
CA ALA A 226 15.16 11.27 -8.68
C ALA A 226 13.73 11.67 -9.07
N LEU A 227 12.90 12.07 -8.11
CA LEU A 227 11.54 12.53 -8.37
C LEU A 227 11.52 13.75 -9.31
N ALA A 228 12.41 14.73 -9.10
CA ALA A 228 12.56 15.86 -10.01
C ALA A 228 12.92 15.41 -11.43
N TYR A 229 13.88 14.49 -11.58
CA TYR A 229 14.26 13.91 -12.87
C TYR A 229 13.06 13.24 -13.55
N HIS A 230 12.36 12.32 -12.85
CA HIS A 230 11.23 11.59 -13.42
C HIS A 230 10.06 12.52 -13.75
N PHE A 231 9.77 13.50 -12.90
CA PHE A 231 8.75 14.51 -13.15
C PHE A 231 9.06 15.36 -14.39
N LEU A 232 10.29 15.86 -14.53
CA LEU A 232 10.65 16.77 -15.61
C LEU A 232 10.75 16.07 -16.96
N THR A 233 11.23 14.83 -16.99
CA THR A 233 11.44 14.06 -18.23
C THR A 233 10.18 13.33 -18.72
N ASN A 234 9.17 13.13 -17.87
CA ASN A 234 7.94 12.47 -18.26
C ASN A 234 6.95 13.43 -18.95
N LYS A 235 6.64 13.15 -20.22
CA LYS A 235 5.66 13.93 -21.01
C LYS A 235 4.25 13.94 -20.39
N ASN A 236 3.90 12.87 -19.65
CA ASN A 236 2.64 12.68 -18.96
C ASN A 236 2.72 12.99 -17.46
N ARG A 237 3.69 13.80 -17.00
CA ARG A 237 3.89 14.16 -15.57
C ARG A 237 2.66 14.68 -14.80
N PHE A 238 1.63 15.16 -15.48
CA PHE A 238 0.38 15.58 -14.86
C PHE A 238 -0.67 14.46 -14.73
N LEU A 239 -0.31 13.23 -15.14
CA LEU A 239 -1.14 12.02 -15.17
C LEU A 239 -0.40 10.83 -14.54
N ARG A 240 0.52 11.10 -13.62
CA ARG A 240 1.38 10.08 -13.02
C ARG A 240 1.41 10.22 -11.50
N PHE A 241 1.36 9.07 -10.84
CA PHE A 241 1.84 8.90 -9.49
C PHE A 241 3.26 8.34 -9.54
N TRP A 242 4.12 8.72 -8.61
CA TRP A 242 5.44 8.14 -8.44
C TRP A 242 5.52 7.43 -7.09
N GLN A 243 5.95 6.17 -7.13
CA GLN A 243 5.97 5.30 -5.96
C GLN A 243 7.40 4.80 -5.71
N SER A 244 7.89 4.88 -4.48
CA SER A 244 9.10 4.15 -4.07
C SER A 244 8.76 2.73 -3.64
N PRO A 245 9.66 1.75 -3.84
CA PRO A 245 9.64 0.51 -3.08
C PRO A 245 9.68 0.81 -1.58
N MET A 246 8.68 0.33 -0.84
CA MET A 246 8.58 0.53 0.60
C MET A 246 9.01 -0.71 1.36
N PHE A 247 9.77 -0.50 2.44
CA PHE A 247 10.26 -1.57 3.31
C PHE A 247 10.02 -1.22 4.77
N ASN A 248 9.57 -2.18 5.58
CA ASN A 248 9.39 -1.98 7.01
C ASN A 248 10.71 -2.23 7.76
N HIS A 249 11.73 -1.40 7.50
CA HIS A 249 13.12 -1.62 7.94
C HIS A 249 13.59 -0.67 9.05
N ASN A 250 12.73 0.22 9.57
CA ASN A 250 13.13 1.12 10.65
C ASN A 250 13.34 0.40 12.00
N ASN A 251 12.51 -0.60 12.32
CA ASN A 251 12.51 -1.33 13.60
C ASN A 251 12.49 -2.88 13.49
N PRO A 252 13.15 -3.53 12.51
CA PRO A 252 12.96 -4.96 12.24
C PRO A 252 13.38 -5.87 13.40
N TRP A 253 14.35 -5.42 14.23
CA TRP A 253 14.93 -6.22 15.30
C TRP A 253 14.13 -6.22 16.62
N HIS A 254 13.13 -5.36 16.74
CA HIS A 254 12.34 -5.21 17.98
C HIS A 254 10.99 -5.92 17.91
N LEU A 255 10.60 -6.37 16.72
CA LEU A 255 9.27 -6.91 16.47
C LEU A 255 9.09 -8.33 17.02
N PRO A 256 7.89 -8.65 17.53
CA PRO A 256 7.43 -10.02 17.65
C PRO A 256 7.55 -10.79 16.35
N ALA A 257 7.87 -12.08 16.43
CA ALA A 257 8.03 -12.97 15.28
C ALA A 257 6.87 -12.89 14.28
N PHE A 258 5.63 -12.89 14.76
CA PHE A 258 4.46 -12.86 13.88
C PHE A 258 4.35 -11.56 13.08
N VAL A 259 4.71 -10.42 13.68
CA VAL A 259 4.69 -9.13 12.98
C VAL A 259 5.85 -9.06 12.01
N ASN A 260 7.06 -9.48 12.42
CA ASN A 260 8.23 -9.46 11.56
C ASN A 260 8.01 -10.29 10.28
N ILE A 261 7.53 -11.53 10.40
CA ILE A 261 7.25 -12.41 9.24
C ILE A 261 6.33 -11.72 8.23
N VAL A 262 5.22 -11.15 8.69
CA VAL A 262 4.22 -10.53 7.80
C VAL A 262 4.75 -9.21 7.21
N SER A 263 5.52 -8.44 7.98
CA SER A 263 6.17 -7.21 7.52
C SER A 263 7.24 -7.47 6.46
N THR A 264 8.06 -8.50 6.63
CA THR A 264 9.07 -8.95 5.64
C THR A 264 8.40 -9.39 4.34
N LEU A 265 7.39 -10.28 4.43
CA LEU A 265 6.66 -10.73 3.25
C LEU A 265 6.00 -9.56 2.50
N SER A 266 5.38 -8.63 3.23
CA SER A 266 4.73 -7.46 2.62
C SER A 266 5.73 -6.56 1.88
N SER A 267 6.92 -6.34 2.45
CA SER A 267 7.96 -5.48 1.86
C SER A 267 8.49 -6.04 0.53
N VAL A 268 8.81 -7.34 0.50
CA VAL A 268 9.33 -7.99 -0.70
C VAL A 268 8.25 -8.16 -1.78
N LEU A 269 7.02 -8.51 -1.38
CA LEU A 269 5.91 -8.58 -2.33
C LEU A 269 5.59 -7.21 -2.92
N HIS A 270 5.71 -6.13 -2.15
CA HIS A 270 5.54 -4.78 -2.67
C HIS A 270 6.60 -4.42 -3.72
N LEU A 271 7.88 -4.80 -3.52
CA LEU A 271 8.93 -4.66 -4.52
C LEU A 271 8.60 -5.42 -5.83
N ALA A 272 7.93 -6.56 -5.73
CA ALA A 272 7.44 -7.28 -6.91
C ALA A 272 6.24 -6.58 -7.56
N PHE A 273 5.23 -6.17 -6.78
CA PHE A 273 3.99 -5.59 -7.30
C PHE A 273 4.18 -4.22 -7.97
N ILE A 274 5.12 -3.40 -7.51
CA ILE A 274 5.42 -2.09 -8.13
C ILE A 274 5.95 -2.23 -9.58
N GLN A 275 6.29 -3.46 -10.00
CA GLN A 275 6.74 -3.80 -11.35
C GLN A 275 5.67 -4.48 -12.20
N GLU A 276 4.44 -4.60 -11.69
CA GLU A 276 3.33 -5.11 -12.49
C GLU A 276 3.08 -4.24 -13.74
N PRO A 277 2.49 -4.81 -14.80
CA PRO A 277 2.14 -4.06 -15.98
C PRO A 277 1.29 -2.81 -15.70
N GLU A 278 1.36 -1.84 -16.61
CA GLU A 278 0.45 -0.70 -16.65
C GLU A 278 -1.00 -1.18 -16.60
N ASN A 279 -1.89 -0.38 -16.00
CA ASN A 279 -3.29 -0.73 -15.68
C ASN A 279 -3.53 -1.65 -14.46
N LEU A 280 -2.50 -2.20 -13.82
CA LEU A 280 -2.69 -3.08 -12.65
C LEU A 280 -2.24 -2.44 -11.34
N PHE A 281 -1.05 -1.83 -11.28
CA PHE A 281 -0.53 -1.29 -10.02
C PHE A 281 -1.25 0.00 -9.58
N LEU A 282 -1.52 0.13 -8.28
CA LEU A 282 -2.08 1.33 -7.62
C LEU A 282 -1.07 1.86 -6.58
N ASN A 283 -0.99 3.18 -6.39
CA ASN A 283 -0.13 3.76 -5.36
C ASN A 283 -0.60 3.36 -3.97
N TYR A 284 0.32 3.32 -3.00
CA TYR A 284 0.03 2.87 -1.64
C TYR A 284 0.94 3.56 -0.63
N SER A 285 0.40 3.88 0.55
CA SER A 285 1.00 4.51 1.74
C SER A 285 1.73 5.84 1.52
N THR A 286 2.85 5.82 0.78
CA THR A 286 3.73 6.96 0.55
C THR A 286 4.02 7.11 -0.94
N TYR A 287 3.54 8.19 -1.54
CA TYR A 287 3.65 8.41 -2.98
C TYR A 287 3.72 9.90 -3.31
N SER A 288 4.19 10.18 -4.53
CA SER A 288 4.27 11.51 -5.10
C SER A 288 3.36 11.65 -6.31
N ALA A 289 2.90 12.86 -6.59
CA ALA A 289 2.03 13.19 -7.71
C ALA A 289 2.29 14.64 -8.15
N SER A 290 1.76 15.06 -9.30
CA SER A 290 1.69 16.50 -9.56
C SER A 290 0.63 17.15 -8.68
N LEU A 291 0.96 18.27 -8.03
CA LEU A 291 -0.05 19.03 -7.29
C LEU A 291 -1.18 19.51 -8.21
N LYS A 292 -0.88 19.80 -9.48
CA LYS A 292 -1.90 20.13 -10.50
C LYS A 292 -2.94 19.01 -10.66
N MET A 293 -2.50 17.76 -10.64
CA MET A 293 -3.40 16.62 -10.78
C MET A 293 -4.28 16.48 -9.55
N ILE A 294 -3.67 16.53 -8.35
CA ILE A 294 -4.40 16.41 -7.08
C ILE A 294 -5.41 17.55 -6.89
N ASP A 295 -5.05 18.78 -7.26
CA ASP A 295 -5.96 19.92 -7.23
C ASP A 295 -7.14 19.75 -8.20
N ALA A 296 -6.88 19.27 -9.43
CA ALA A 296 -7.93 19.07 -10.44
C ALA A 296 -8.96 18.00 -10.03
N VAL A 297 -8.52 16.94 -9.35
CA VAL A 297 -9.42 15.84 -8.92
C VAL A 297 -10.18 16.15 -7.65
N GLY A 298 -9.85 17.26 -6.96
CA GLY A 298 -10.54 17.67 -5.74
C GLY A 298 -9.89 17.21 -4.43
N TYR A 299 -8.62 16.79 -4.46
CA TYR A 299 -7.89 16.20 -3.32
C TYR A 299 -8.48 14.84 -2.87
N TRP A 300 -8.07 14.34 -1.72
CA TRP A 300 -8.60 13.09 -1.16
C TRP A 300 -10.03 13.27 -0.67
N ASP A 301 -10.89 12.31 -1.00
CA ASP A 301 -12.23 12.26 -0.40
C ASP A 301 -12.11 12.11 1.13
N THR A 302 -12.89 12.91 1.85
CA THR A 302 -12.77 13.05 3.31
C THR A 302 -13.68 12.11 4.08
N ASP A 303 -14.56 11.37 3.40
CA ASP A 303 -15.52 10.44 3.99
C ASP A 303 -15.06 8.96 3.95
N ILE A 304 -13.78 8.73 3.67
CA ILE A 304 -13.19 7.40 3.48
C ILE A 304 -12.05 7.09 4.47
N ILE A 305 -11.78 5.80 4.62
CA ILE A 305 -10.66 5.26 5.40
C ILE A 305 -9.48 4.85 4.52
N PRO A 306 -9.65 4.11 3.40
CA PRO A 306 -8.54 3.69 2.56
C PRO A 306 -8.19 4.77 1.53
N GLU A 307 -7.43 5.78 1.92
CA GLU A 307 -7.19 6.96 1.08
C GLU A 307 -6.31 6.69 -0.15
N ASP A 308 -5.34 5.77 -0.02
CA ASP A 308 -4.27 5.61 -1.01
C ASP A 308 -4.77 5.10 -2.38
N TRP A 309 -5.49 3.98 -2.37
CA TRP A 309 -6.08 3.41 -3.59
C TRP A 309 -7.24 4.25 -4.08
N HIS A 310 -7.95 4.89 -3.16
CA HIS A 310 -9.08 5.72 -3.52
C HIS A 310 -8.67 6.94 -4.33
N ILE A 311 -7.64 7.69 -3.91
CA ILE A 311 -7.16 8.84 -4.70
C ILE A 311 -6.65 8.44 -6.08
N PHE A 312 -6.06 7.24 -6.20
CA PHE A 312 -5.69 6.68 -7.49
C PHE A 312 -6.91 6.55 -8.39
N LEU A 313 -7.98 5.94 -7.88
CA LEU A 313 -9.20 5.68 -8.62
C LEU A 313 -9.94 6.99 -8.93
N GLN A 314 -10.05 7.91 -7.99
CA GLN A 314 -10.58 9.26 -8.21
C GLN A 314 -9.85 9.91 -9.39
N ALA A 315 -8.52 9.94 -9.36
CA ALA A 315 -7.73 10.51 -10.44
C ALA A 315 -7.89 9.74 -11.76
N PHE A 316 -7.92 8.41 -11.71
CA PHE A 316 -8.08 7.56 -12.88
C PHE A 316 -9.39 7.85 -13.61
N PHE A 317 -10.52 7.87 -12.91
CA PHE A 317 -11.82 8.15 -13.51
C PHE A 317 -11.96 9.60 -13.94
N HIS A 318 -11.45 10.56 -13.15
CA HIS A 318 -11.46 11.98 -13.52
C HIS A 318 -10.62 12.28 -14.78
N GLN A 319 -9.48 11.62 -14.94
CA GLN A 319 -8.57 11.81 -16.09
C GLN A 319 -8.80 10.79 -17.22
N GLN A 320 -10.02 10.26 -17.34
CA GLN A 320 -10.45 9.39 -18.45
C GLN A 320 -9.56 8.15 -18.64
N GLY A 321 -9.08 7.58 -17.54
CA GLY A 321 -8.32 6.33 -17.48
C GLY A 321 -6.84 6.45 -17.89
N LYS A 322 -6.28 7.66 -17.91
CA LYS A 322 -4.88 7.90 -18.35
C LYS A 322 -3.85 7.88 -17.21
N ILE A 323 -4.32 7.70 -15.97
CA ILE A 323 -3.47 7.66 -14.78
C ILE A 323 -2.72 6.35 -14.72
N GLU A 324 -1.40 6.47 -14.48
CA GLU A 324 -0.51 5.34 -14.23
C GLU A 324 0.44 5.66 -13.08
N VAL A 325 1.05 4.62 -12.52
CA VAL A 325 2.08 4.73 -11.51
C VAL A 325 3.45 4.46 -12.14
N GLU A 326 4.41 5.33 -11.88
CA GLU A 326 5.80 5.16 -12.28
C GLU A 326 6.67 4.86 -11.05
N PRO A 327 7.33 3.69 -11.00
CA PRO A 327 8.22 3.36 -9.88
C PRO A 327 9.51 4.19 -9.91
N ILE A 328 9.87 4.75 -8.76
CA ILE A 328 11.22 5.28 -8.49
C ILE A 328 11.91 4.24 -7.62
N PHE A 329 12.84 3.47 -8.18
CA PHE A 329 13.54 2.38 -7.47
C PHE A 329 14.57 2.88 -6.44
N LEU A 330 14.22 3.89 -5.66
CA LEU A 330 14.94 4.31 -4.47
C LEU A 330 14.04 4.01 -3.26
N PRO A 331 14.49 3.15 -2.32
CA PRO A 331 13.63 2.65 -1.27
C PRO A 331 13.24 3.72 -0.24
N THR A 332 12.02 3.61 0.29
CA THR A 332 11.56 4.36 1.44
C THR A 332 11.34 3.38 2.59
N SER A 333 12.01 3.61 3.71
CA SER A 333 11.89 2.76 4.90
C SER A 333 10.78 3.29 5.82
N LEU A 334 10.01 2.39 6.41
CA LEU A 334 8.90 2.66 7.31
C LEU A 334 9.04 1.81 8.58
N ASP A 335 8.30 2.15 9.63
CA ASP A 335 8.13 1.32 10.81
C ASP A 335 7.13 0.21 10.52
N ALA A 336 7.49 -1.00 10.95
CA ALA A 336 6.47 -2.00 11.22
C ALA A 336 5.69 -1.62 12.49
N PRO A 337 4.41 -2.01 12.61
CA PRO A 337 3.62 -1.73 13.81
C PRO A 337 4.32 -2.25 15.07
N GLU A 338 4.55 -1.35 16.02
CA GLU A 338 5.18 -1.65 17.30
C GLU A 338 4.47 -0.88 18.41
N ALA A 339 4.24 -1.54 19.53
CA ALA A 339 3.72 -0.96 20.76
C ALA A 339 4.65 -1.32 21.93
N LYS A 340 4.40 -0.70 23.09
CA LYS A 340 5.23 -0.89 24.30
C LYS A 340 5.28 -2.34 24.83
N THR A 341 4.31 -3.18 24.46
CA THR A 341 4.21 -4.56 24.93
C THR A 341 4.06 -5.54 23.77
N TYR A 342 4.50 -6.77 23.95
CA TYR A 342 4.40 -7.83 22.94
C TYR A 342 2.96 -8.00 22.40
N PHE A 343 1.99 -8.15 23.29
CA PHE A 343 0.57 -8.29 22.92
C PHE A 343 -0.02 -6.99 22.37
N GLY A 344 0.45 -5.83 22.86
CA GLY A 344 0.11 -4.54 22.27
C GLY A 344 0.51 -4.48 20.80
N THR A 345 1.72 -4.95 20.46
CA THR A 345 2.23 -4.99 19.09
C THR A 345 1.40 -5.92 18.20
N LEU A 346 1.04 -7.11 18.68
CA LEU A 346 0.16 -8.02 17.94
C LEU A 346 -1.22 -7.40 17.68
N LYS A 347 -1.83 -6.79 18.71
CA LYS A 347 -3.13 -6.11 18.57
C LYS A 347 -3.05 -4.93 17.60
N ASN A 348 -1.98 -4.14 17.68
CA ASN A 348 -1.78 -3.00 16.81
C ASN A 348 -1.61 -3.42 15.34
N ARG A 349 -0.83 -4.49 15.08
CA ARG A 349 -0.71 -5.10 13.75
C ARG A 349 -2.05 -5.62 13.24
N TYR A 350 -2.83 -6.30 14.09
CA TYR A 350 -4.16 -6.80 13.75
C TYR A 350 -5.08 -5.65 13.30
N GLU A 351 -5.17 -4.58 14.10
CA GLU A 351 -5.99 -3.41 13.78
C GLU A 351 -5.51 -2.70 12.52
N GLN A 352 -4.19 -2.56 12.32
CA GLN A 352 -3.64 -2.00 11.09
C GLN A 352 -4.05 -2.83 9.86
N CYS A 353 -3.86 -4.14 9.90
CA CYS A 353 -4.21 -5.03 8.79
C CYS A 353 -5.71 -4.99 8.48
N LYS A 354 -6.56 -4.93 9.52
CA LYS A 354 -8.00 -4.79 9.36
C LYS A 354 -8.38 -3.48 8.66
N ARG A 355 -7.73 -2.36 9.00
CA ARG A 355 -7.95 -1.07 8.32
C ARG A 355 -7.52 -1.13 6.85
N HIS A 356 -6.40 -1.77 6.52
CA HIS A 356 -5.97 -1.92 5.13
C HIS A 356 -6.94 -2.83 4.35
N ALA A 357 -7.40 -3.92 4.96
CA ALA A 357 -8.37 -4.81 4.32
C ALA A 357 -9.77 -4.19 4.16
N TRP A 358 -10.09 -3.14 4.93
CA TRP A 358 -11.28 -2.31 4.70
C TRP A 358 -11.24 -1.58 3.35
N GLY A 359 -10.08 -1.53 2.68
CA GLY A 359 -9.96 -1.18 1.26
C GLY A 359 -10.92 -1.93 0.33
N ALA A 360 -11.46 -3.08 0.75
CA ALA A 360 -12.54 -3.76 0.04
C ALA A 360 -13.79 -2.86 -0.18
N SER A 361 -13.94 -1.78 0.58
CA SER A 361 -14.96 -0.75 0.38
C SER A 361 -14.79 0.07 -0.91
N ASP A 362 -13.62 0.03 -1.56
CA ASP A 362 -13.39 0.62 -2.88
C ASP A 362 -13.91 -0.24 -4.03
N ILE A 363 -14.23 -1.53 -3.81
CA ILE A 363 -14.80 -2.39 -4.85
C ILE A 363 -16.12 -1.82 -5.39
N PRO A 364 -17.12 -1.48 -4.54
CA PRO A 364 -18.33 -0.79 -5.00
C PRO A 364 -18.02 0.48 -5.79
N TYR A 365 -17.14 1.34 -5.28
CA TYR A 365 -16.77 2.59 -5.92
C TYR A 365 -16.18 2.35 -7.32
N ALA A 366 -15.20 1.46 -7.43
CA ALA A 366 -14.55 1.13 -8.69
C ALA A 366 -15.54 0.55 -9.72
N ILE A 367 -16.47 -0.31 -9.30
CA ILE A 367 -17.51 -0.88 -10.17
C ILE A 367 -18.48 0.21 -10.64
N GLU A 368 -18.98 1.03 -9.73
CA GLU A 368 -19.92 2.13 -10.03
C GLU A 368 -19.29 3.12 -11.01
N GLN A 369 -18.06 3.54 -10.75
CA GLN A 369 -17.33 4.45 -11.64
C GLN A 369 -17.00 3.80 -12.99
N ALA A 370 -16.61 2.52 -13.00
CA ALA A 370 -16.41 1.79 -14.25
C ALA A 370 -17.68 1.73 -15.11
N ILE A 371 -18.88 1.73 -14.51
CA ILE A 371 -20.15 1.76 -15.26
C ILE A 371 -20.48 3.19 -15.72
N ASN A 372 -20.20 4.19 -14.89
CA ASN A 372 -20.52 5.58 -15.16
C ASN A 372 -19.61 6.28 -16.17
N HIS A 373 -18.41 5.73 -16.40
CA HIS A 373 -17.42 6.26 -17.34
C HIS A 373 -17.26 5.35 -18.59
N PRO A 374 -18.26 5.26 -19.49
CA PRO A 374 -18.20 4.45 -20.72
C PRO A 374 -17.12 4.90 -21.71
N GLU A 375 -16.67 6.15 -21.64
CA GLU A 375 -15.62 6.75 -22.47
C GLU A 375 -14.24 6.15 -22.25
N ILE A 376 -13.98 5.58 -21.06
CA ILE A 376 -12.70 4.91 -20.78
C ILE A 376 -12.71 3.52 -21.46
N PRO A 377 -11.61 3.08 -22.09
CA PRO A 377 -11.51 1.75 -22.69
C PRO A 377 -11.99 0.65 -21.73
N ARG A 378 -12.81 -0.27 -22.26
CA ARG A 378 -13.43 -1.36 -21.48
C ARG A 378 -12.39 -2.21 -20.72
N TRP A 379 -11.25 -2.47 -21.35
CA TRP A 379 -10.18 -3.28 -20.77
C TRP A 379 -9.45 -2.56 -19.64
N SER A 380 -9.16 -1.26 -19.78
CA SER A 380 -8.51 -0.47 -18.72
C SER A 380 -9.38 -0.42 -17.46
N ARG A 381 -10.70 -0.18 -17.61
CA ARG A 381 -11.63 -0.22 -16.47
C ARG A 381 -11.72 -1.60 -15.84
N PHE A 382 -11.84 -2.63 -16.68
CA PHE A 382 -11.92 -4.01 -16.20
C PHE A 382 -10.67 -4.41 -15.41
N LEU A 383 -9.46 -4.09 -15.89
CA LEU A 383 -8.21 -4.44 -15.19
C LEU A 383 -8.10 -3.75 -13.83
N ARG A 384 -8.50 -2.48 -13.72
CA ARG A 384 -8.51 -1.75 -12.43
C ARG A 384 -9.48 -2.38 -11.43
N VAL A 385 -10.71 -2.68 -11.87
CA VAL A 385 -11.71 -3.36 -11.03
C VAL A 385 -11.27 -4.77 -10.67
N TYR A 386 -10.75 -5.52 -11.65
CA TYR A 386 -10.21 -6.87 -11.46
C TYR A 386 -9.11 -6.88 -10.42
N LYS A 387 -8.16 -5.95 -10.47
CA LYS A 387 -7.04 -5.92 -9.51
C LYS A 387 -7.52 -5.77 -8.08
N ILE A 388 -8.45 -4.84 -7.83
CA ILE A 388 -8.96 -4.58 -6.48
C ILE A 388 -9.72 -5.81 -5.97
N ILE A 389 -10.57 -6.40 -6.82
CA ILE A 389 -11.30 -7.64 -6.49
C ILE A 389 -10.32 -8.80 -6.24
N GLU A 390 -9.34 -9.02 -7.13
CA GLU A 390 -8.34 -10.07 -7.01
C GLU A 390 -7.60 -9.94 -5.67
N CYS A 391 -7.06 -8.76 -5.37
CA CYS A 391 -6.34 -8.49 -4.14
C CYS A 391 -7.20 -8.78 -2.91
N HIS A 392 -8.42 -8.24 -2.85
CA HIS A 392 -9.28 -8.42 -1.68
C HIS A 392 -9.93 -9.81 -1.60
N LEU A 393 -10.07 -10.56 -2.69
CA LEU A 393 -10.54 -11.95 -2.62
C LEU A 393 -9.43 -12.91 -2.23
N LEU A 394 -8.22 -12.77 -2.78
CA LEU A 394 -7.11 -13.65 -2.46
C LEU A 394 -6.63 -13.46 -1.03
N TRP A 395 -6.65 -12.23 -0.50
CA TRP A 395 -6.10 -11.91 0.82
C TRP A 395 -6.70 -12.76 1.96
N PRO A 396 -8.03 -12.84 2.18
CA PRO A 396 -8.61 -13.64 3.26
C PRO A 396 -8.79 -15.13 2.92
N THR A 397 -8.65 -15.55 1.66
CA THR A 397 -8.98 -16.92 1.24
C THR A 397 -7.76 -17.82 1.04
N ASN A 398 -6.61 -17.25 0.63
CA ASN A 398 -5.47 -18.05 0.16
C ASN A 398 -5.03 -19.10 1.19
N TRP A 399 -4.94 -18.73 2.46
CA TRP A 399 -4.41 -19.60 3.52
C TRP A 399 -5.27 -20.85 3.69
N PHE A 400 -6.60 -20.71 3.67
CA PHE A 400 -7.51 -21.85 3.82
C PHE A 400 -7.37 -22.84 2.66
N ILE A 401 -7.21 -22.35 1.43
CA ILE A 401 -7.04 -23.22 0.27
C ILE A 401 -5.67 -23.90 0.31
N LEU A 402 -4.60 -23.16 0.62
CA LEU A 402 -3.23 -23.70 0.66
C LEU A 402 -3.04 -24.72 1.78
N THR A 403 -3.56 -24.43 2.97
CA THR A 403 -3.34 -25.25 4.17
C THR A 403 -4.35 -26.39 4.28
N LEU A 404 -5.63 -26.13 3.96
CA LEU A 404 -6.71 -27.12 4.16
C LEU A 404 -7.16 -27.78 2.86
N GLY A 405 -7.00 -27.13 1.70
CA GLY A 405 -7.57 -27.60 0.44
C GLY A 405 -7.05 -28.96 -0.02
N GLY A 406 -5.81 -29.31 0.31
CA GLY A 406 -5.21 -30.61 -0.02
C GLY A 406 -5.74 -31.78 0.83
N TRP A 407 -6.27 -31.48 2.02
CA TRP A 407 -6.69 -32.48 3.01
C TRP A 407 -8.21 -32.52 3.22
N ALA A 408 -8.91 -31.39 3.06
CA ALA A 408 -10.34 -31.31 3.32
C ALA A 408 -11.16 -32.33 2.51
N PRO A 409 -10.93 -32.54 1.20
CA PRO A 409 -11.70 -33.52 0.43
C PRO A 409 -11.54 -34.96 0.90
N THR A 410 -10.33 -35.34 1.33
CA THR A 410 -10.02 -36.71 1.76
C THR A 410 -10.50 -36.98 3.18
N LEU A 411 -10.52 -35.96 4.05
CA LEU A 411 -11.03 -36.05 5.42
C LEU A 411 -12.57 -36.07 5.46
N VAL A 412 -13.23 -35.28 4.61
CA VAL A 412 -14.69 -35.15 4.60
C VAL A 412 -15.37 -36.32 3.88
N ASN A 413 -14.72 -36.89 2.85
CA ASN A 413 -15.32 -37.94 2.02
C ASN A 413 -14.43 -39.20 1.98
N PRO A 414 -14.72 -40.23 2.82
CA PRO A 414 -13.94 -41.46 2.88
C PRO A 414 -13.96 -42.29 1.58
N VAL A 415 -15.00 -42.18 0.76
CA VAL A 415 -15.04 -42.86 -0.54
C VAL A 415 -14.08 -42.19 -1.52
N PHE A 416 -14.02 -40.86 -1.49
CA PHE A 416 -13.10 -40.11 -2.33
C PHE A 416 -11.63 -40.37 -1.97
N SER A 417 -11.30 -40.53 -0.68
CA SER A 417 -9.93 -40.79 -0.24
C SER A 417 -9.35 -42.10 -0.80
N GLN A 418 -10.20 -43.08 -1.11
CA GLN A 418 -9.82 -44.35 -1.73
C GLN A 418 -9.60 -44.25 -3.25
N THR A 419 -9.99 -43.14 -3.88
CA THR A 419 -9.74 -42.92 -5.31
C THR A 419 -8.29 -42.54 -5.57
N ASN A 420 -7.79 -42.80 -6.79
CA ASN A 420 -6.45 -42.38 -7.20
C ASN A 420 -6.23 -40.86 -7.02
N LEU A 421 -7.24 -40.04 -7.32
CA LEU A 421 -7.14 -38.59 -7.15
C LEU A 421 -7.11 -38.20 -5.67
N GLY A 422 -7.99 -38.78 -4.84
CA GLY A 422 -8.03 -38.50 -3.41
C GLY A 422 -6.74 -38.91 -2.69
N TYR A 423 -6.23 -40.12 -2.97
CA TYR A 423 -4.98 -40.60 -2.38
C TYR A 423 -3.76 -39.74 -2.74
N ASN A 424 -3.71 -39.22 -3.97
CA ASN A 424 -2.57 -38.41 -4.45
C ASN A 424 -2.71 -36.91 -4.18
N LEU A 425 -3.91 -36.39 -3.91
CA LEU A 425 -4.14 -34.95 -3.73
C LEU A 425 -3.25 -34.31 -2.64
N PRO A 426 -3.15 -34.85 -1.40
CA PRO A 426 -2.26 -34.30 -0.38
C PRO A 426 -0.78 -34.33 -0.81
N LYS A 427 -0.35 -35.38 -1.52
CA LYS A 427 1.03 -35.53 -2.02
C LYS A 427 1.34 -34.48 -3.07
N ILE A 428 0.45 -34.28 -4.04
CA ILE A 428 0.58 -33.23 -5.08
C ILE A 428 0.67 -31.84 -4.41
N ALA A 429 -0.22 -31.56 -3.45
CA ALA A 429 -0.20 -30.31 -2.72
C ALA A 429 1.11 -30.09 -1.97
N GLN A 430 1.59 -31.11 -1.24
CA GLN A 430 2.86 -31.05 -0.53
C GLN A 430 4.04 -30.81 -1.48
N THR A 431 4.10 -31.50 -2.62
CA THR A 431 5.16 -31.31 -3.62
C THR A 431 5.19 -29.87 -4.14
N ILE A 432 4.05 -29.33 -4.58
CA ILE A 432 3.97 -27.96 -5.11
C ILE A 432 4.38 -26.94 -4.03
N LEU A 433 3.85 -27.06 -2.81
CA LEU A 433 4.16 -26.15 -1.72
C LEU A 433 5.63 -26.25 -1.27
N THR A 434 6.21 -27.45 -1.32
CA THR A 434 7.64 -27.66 -1.01
C THR A 434 8.52 -26.92 -2.01
N ILE A 435 8.20 -26.95 -3.30
CA ILE A 435 8.94 -26.18 -4.31
C ILE A 435 8.75 -24.66 -4.07
N CYS A 436 7.56 -24.22 -3.64
CA CYS A 436 7.33 -22.81 -3.30
C CYS A 436 8.22 -22.30 -2.15
N LEU A 437 8.74 -23.19 -1.28
CA LEU A 437 9.69 -22.79 -0.23
C LEU A 437 10.97 -22.19 -0.81
N PHE A 438 11.39 -22.59 -2.01
CA PHE A 438 12.55 -21.98 -2.68
C PHE A 438 12.32 -20.48 -2.99
N PHE A 439 11.11 -20.14 -3.46
CA PHE A 439 10.74 -18.75 -3.73
C PHE A 439 10.62 -17.93 -2.44
N LEU A 440 10.12 -18.55 -1.38
CA LEU A 440 10.10 -17.96 -0.05
C LEU A 440 11.52 -17.65 0.44
N VAL A 441 12.46 -18.60 0.37
CA VAL A 441 13.85 -18.39 0.80
C VAL A 441 14.49 -17.25 0.00
N THR A 442 14.19 -17.16 -1.30
CA THR A 442 14.61 -16.04 -2.15
C THR A 442 14.08 -14.71 -1.61
N ALA A 443 12.79 -14.63 -1.27
CA ALA A 443 12.19 -13.43 -0.71
C ALA A 443 12.82 -13.03 0.63
N ILE A 444 13.03 -13.99 1.54
CA ILE A 444 13.68 -13.76 2.84
C ILE A 444 15.09 -13.19 2.64
N THR A 445 15.85 -13.79 1.71
CA THR A 445 17.21 -13.38 1.39
C THR A 445 17.24 -11.96 0.83
N LEU A 446 16.31 -11.62 -0.07
CA LEU A 446 16.19 -10.27 -0.63
C LEU A 446 15.90 -9.23 0.45
N ASP A 447 14.99 -9.51 1.39
CA ASP A 447 14.70 -8.61 2.50
C ASP A 447 15.96 -8.34 3.33
N LEU A 448 16.68 -9.40 3.72
CA LEU A 448 17.90 -9.29 4.52
C LEU A 448 19.01 -8.48 3.83
N ILE A 449 19.19 -8.66 2.52
CA ILE A 449 20.21 -7.92 1.75
C ILE A 449 19.80 -6.44 1.58
N LEU A 450 18.51 -6.15 1.48
CA LEU A 450 17.99 -4.78 1.29
C LEU A 450 17.92 -3.98 2.58
N ARG A 451 17.98 -4.63 3.75
CA ARG A 451 17.99 -3.93 5.04
C ARG A 451 19.15 -2.94 5.13
N PRO A 452 18.93 -1.74 5.69
CA PRO A 452 20.01 -0.81 5.95
C PRO A 452 21.00 -1.44 6.93
N LYS A 453 22.30 -1.27 6.68
CA LYS A 453 23.37 -1.71 7.58
C LYS A 453 23.40 -0.81 8.81
N LYS A 454 22.45 -0.97 9.73
CA LYS A 454 22.40 -0.25 10.99
C LYS A 454 22.58 -1.25 12.14
N GLU A 455 23.66 -1.01 12.87
CA GLU A 455 24.09 -1.62 14.12
C GLU A 455 24.65 -3.06 14.07
N PRO A 456 25.79 -3.32 14.74
CA PRO A 456 26.27 -4.68 14.95
C PRO A 456 25.33 -5.40 15.93
N ILE A 457 24.37 -6.13 15.37
CA ILE A 457 23.52 -7.02 16.17
C ILE A 457 24.20 -8.37 16.39
N ALA A 458 23.85 -8.97 17.52
CA ALA A 458 24.37 -10.27 17.90
C ALA A 458 23.94 -11.42 16.97
N TRP A 459 24.83 -12.38 16.73
CA TRP A 459 24.63 -13.49 15.79
C TRP A 459 23.36 -14.32 16.07
N TRP A 460 23.00 -14.51 17.34
CA TRP A 460 21.81 -15.29 17.73
C TRP A 460 20.49 -14.62 17.33
N ARG A 461 20.47 -13.31 17.09
CA ARG A 461 19.29 -12.60 16.58
C ARG A 461 19.00 -12.99 15.13
N TYR A 462 20.03 -13.19 14.32
CA TYR A 462 19.87 -13.74 12.97
C TYR A 462 19.32 -15.17 13.04
N LEU A 463 19.87 -16.02 13.92
CA LEU A 463 19.35 -17.38 14.10
C LEU A 463 17.87 -17.38 14.51
N LYS A 464 17.47 -16.54 15.47
CA LYS A 464 16.08 -16.36 15.88
C LYS A 464 15.18 -15.95 14.72
N GLU A 465 15.67 -15.04 13.87
CA GLU A 465 14.95 -14.58 12.69
C GLU A 465 14.81 -15.67 11.61
N TYR A 466 15.77 -16.58 11.47
CA TYR A 466 15.61 -17.74 10.59
C TYR A 466 14.64 -18.78 11.18
N LEU A 467 14.76 -19.09 12.47
CA LEU A 467 13.90 -20.07 13.14
C LEU A 467 12.43 -19.65 13.20
N GLN A 468 12.14 -18.35 13.23
CA GLN A 468 10.76 -17.87 13.31
C GLN A 468 9.90 -18.28 12.10
N TRP A 469 10.49 -18.57 10.94
CA TRP A 469 9.75 -18.88 9.71
C TRP A 469 8.92 -20.15 9.80
N VAL A 470 9.23 -21.06 10.73
CA VAL A 470 8.37 -22.22 11.07
C VAL A 470 6.98 -21.76 11.52
N LEU A 471 6.88 -20.59 12.14
CA LEU A 471 5.63 -20.01 12.62
C LEU A 471 4.83 -19.29 11.52
N MET A 472 5.35 -19.20 10.28
CA MET A 472 4.73 -18.42 9.22
C MET A 472 3.26 -18.78 8.93
N PRO A 473 2.85 -20.06 8.84
CA PRO A 473 1.44 -20.39 8.62
C PRO A 473 0.54 -19.82 9.73
N VAL A 474 0.97 -19.87 10.99
CA VAL A 474 0.19 -19.32 12.12
C VAL A 474 0.23 -17.79 12.13
N ALA A 475 1.41 -17.20 11.91
CA ALA A 475 1.58 -15.75 11.87
C ALA A 475 0.73 -15.09 10.79
N THR A 476 0.76 -15.64 9.57
CA THR A 476 -0.03 -15.13 8.44
C THR A 476 -1.52 -15.31 8.68
N LEU A 477 -1.97 -16.45 9.21
CA LEU A 477 -3.37 -16.65 9.58
C LEU A 477 -3.85 -15.56 10.55
N LEU A 478 -3.16 -15.40 11.69
CA LEU A 478 -3.61 -14.54 12.77
C LEU A 478 -3.42 -13.05 12.47
N MET A 479 -2.33 -12.66 11.80
CA MET A 479 -1.94 -11.26 11.60
C MET A 479 -2.26 -10.71 10.20
N ALA A 480 -2.68 -11.54 9.24
CA ALA A 480 -3.04 -11.09 7.90
C ALA A 480 -4.42 -11.60 7.43
N ILE A 481 -4.70 -12.89 7.54
CA ILE A 481 -5.91 -13.52 6.98
C ILE A 481 -7.15 -13.19 7.82
N ILE A 482 -7.12 -13.46 9.12
CA ILE A 482 -8.25 -13.22 10.03
C ILE A 482 -8.62 -11.72 10.10
N PRO A 483 -7.67 -10.76 10.25
CA PRO A 483 -8.03 -9.35 10.22
C PRO A 483 -8.69 -8.92 8.91
N ALA A 484 -8.26 -9.48 7.78
CA ALA A 484 -8.86 -9.20 6.49
C ALA A 484 -10.29 -9.76 6.38
N LEU A 485 -10.49 -10.99 6.87
CA LEU A 485 -11.80 -11.61 6.93
C LEU A 485 -12.75 -10.86 7.88
N ASP A 486 -12.26 -10.35 9.02
CA ASP A 486 -13.03 -9.50 9.94
C ASP A 486 -13.50 -8.22 9.23
N ALA A 487 -12.60 -7.50 8.55
CA ALA A 487 -12.94 -6.29 7.81
C ALA A 487 -14.04 -6.53 6.76
N GLN A 488 -13.89 -7.59 5.94
CA GLN A 488 -14.85 -7.90 4.89
C GLN A 488 -16.17 -8.43 5.42
N THR A 489 -16.15 -9.19 6.52
CA THR A 489 -17.37 -9.66 7.19
C THR A 489 -18.14 -8.47 7.77
N ARG A 490 -17.46 -7.50 8.39
CA ARG A 490 -18.09 -6.25 8.85
C ARG A 490 -18.71 -5.48 7.71
N LEU A 491 -17.99 -5.33 6.60
CA LEU A 491 -18.51 -4.68 5.40
C LEU A 491 -19.75 -5.40 4.85
N MET A 492 -19.73 -6.74 4.82
CA MET A 492 -20.86 -7.60 4.44
C MET A 492 -22.06 -7.52 5.40
N LEU A 493 -21.84 -7.21 6.68
CA LEU A 493 -22.90 -6.99 7.67
C LEU A 493 -23.35 -5.53 7.80
N GLY A 494 -22.71 -4.60 7.08
CA GLY A 494 -23.05 -3.18 7.09
C GLY A 494 -22.51 -2.43 8.32
N LYS A 495 -21.61 -3.06 9.08
CA LYS A 495 -20.96 -2.47 10.25
C LYS A 495 -19.74 -1.67 9.78
N ARG A 496 -19.87 -0.35 9.68
CA ARG A 496 -18.76 0.54 9.27
C ARG A 496 -17.62 0.51 10.31
N LEU A 497 -16.38 0.63 9.84
CA LEU A 497 -15.23 0.82 10.72
C LEU A 497 -15.12 2.29 11.12
N GLU A 498 -14.71 2.53 12.36
CA GLU A 498 -14.18 3.82 12.80
C GLU A 498 -12.66 3.82 12.58
N TYR A 499 -12.12 4.93 12.06
CA TYR A 499 -10.68 5.06 11.87
C TYR A 499 -9.96 5.08 13.22
N ARG A 500 -8.87 4.31 13.33
CA ARG A 500 -7.98 4.28 14.50
C ARG A 500 -6.54 4.40 14.04
N VAL A 501 -5.76 5.31 14.62
CA VAL A 501 -4.33 5.47 14.28
C VAL A 501 -3.54 4.27 14.82
N THR A 502 -2.64 3.72 13.99
CA THR A 502 -1.72 2.66 14.40
C THR A 502 -0.59 3.27 15.22
N GLU A 503 -0.35 2.74 16.41
CA GLU A 503 0.74 3.20 17.27
C GLU A 503 2.09 2.85 16.60
N LYS A 504 3.02 3.79 16.57
CA LYS A 504 4.39 3.59 16.08
C LYS A 504 5.32 4.22 17.10
N VAL A 505 5.73 3.42 18.08
CA VAL A 505 6.54 3.88 19.22
C VAL A 505 7.96 4.23 18.77
#